data_AF-A0A1X7BNR0-F1
#
_entry.id   AF-A0A1X7BNR0-F1
#
_cell.length_a   1.000
_cell.length_b   1.000
_cell.length_c   1.000
_cell.angle_alpha   90.00
_cell.angle_beta   90.00
_cell.angle_gamma   90.00
#
_symmetry.space_group_name_H-M   'P 1'
#
loop_
_entity.id
_entity.type
_entity.pdbx_description
1 polymer ?
#
loop_
_entity_poly.entity_id
_entity_poly.type
_entity_poly.pdbx_seq_one_letter_code
_entity_poly.pdbx_strand_id
1 'polypeptide(L)'
;MIKLRSAFLDWARHQRELRRWSRTARDAPKMRHSLLRAERFRARKLMYSLNEVVSIADNRLALPMIGSNAFPKPHGTDWSWRPSLWREPLATPGLSSVESKSKLGDEVTLFHDCAHSELTLRQLRNSREADLAPYGLRMDVFSFDGSFLSLVLDLPFEAVDRLTRRHLIRMDTIVEMEKPLEIFARLNIKHGPNTEQLVRELPLHEEDVMVEFDLAYSELNEKRIERAWIDLIFENPQMSQVILRDLTFGRRPRAEF
;
A
#
# COMPACT_ATOMS: atom_id res chain seq x y z
N MET A 1 24.12 -20.86 32.87
CA MET A 1 24.18 -20.06 34.13
C MET A 1 24.47 -18.57 33.89
N ILE A 2 25.36 -18.20 32.94
CA ILE A 2 25.72 -16.79 32.65
C ILE A 2 24.56 -15.99 32.02
N LYS A 3 23.79 -16.58 31.07
CA LYS A 3 22.61 -15.93 30.45
C LYS A 3 21.44 -15.66 31.43
N LEU A 4 21.29 -16.48 32.48
CA LEU A 4 20.26 -16.26 33.51
C LEU A 4 20.65 -15.12 34.46
N ARG A 5 21.94 -15.02 34.82
CA ARG A 5 22.44 -13.93 35.67
C ARG A 5 22.37 -12.58 34.97
N SER A 6 22.63 -12.50 33.67
CA SER A 6 22.47 -11.27 32.89
C SER A 6 21.00 -10.84 32.81
N ALA A 7 20.08 -11.76 32.48
CA ALA A 7 18.65 -11.46 32.41
C ALA A 7 18.05 -10.96 33.73
N PHE A 8 18.47 -11.53 34.86
CA PHE A 8 18.05 -11.08 36.18
C PHE A 8 18.59 -9.69 36.55
N LEU A 9 19.85 -9.42 36.22
CA LEU A 9 20.47 -8.10 36.42
C LEU A 9 19.79 -7.02 35.56
N ASP A 10 19.45 -7.35 34.31
CA ASP A 10 18.77 -6.44 33.38
C ASP A 10 17.34 -6.13 33.84
N TRP A 11 16.60 -7.15 34.30
CA TRP A 11 15.26 -6.97 34.89
C TRP A 11 15.31 -6.07 36.14
N ALA A 12 16.26 -6.31 37.05
CA ALA A 12 16.41 -5.52 38.26
C ALA A 12 16.80 -4.06 37.96
N ARG A 13 17.63 -3.81 36.93
CA ARG A 13 17.97 -2.46 36.46
C ARG A 13 16.75 -1.75 35.88
N HIS A 14 15.99 -2.43 35.02
CA HIS A 14 14.77 -1.89 34.41
C HIS A 14 13.75 -1.45 35.48
N GLN A 15 13.49 -2.31 36.47
CA GLN A 15 12.57 -1.99 37.57
C GLN A 15 13.04 -0.79 38.41
N ARG A 16 14.35 -0.60 38.58
CA ARG A 16 14.90 0.57 39.28
C ARG A 16 14.74 1.85 38.46
N GLU A 17 15.01 1.80 37.16
CA GLU A 17 14.80 2.95 36.26
C GLU A 17 13.33 3.38 36.22
N LEU A 18 12.39 2.43 36.08
CA LEU A 18 10.96 2.75 36.14
C LEU A 18 10.58 3.43 37.47
N ARG A 19 11.01 2.85 38.59
CA ARG A 19 10.75 3.44 39.93
C ARG A 19 11.35 4.82 40.08
N ARG A 20 12.55 5.06 39.54
CA ARG A 20 13.18 6.39 39.52
C ARG A 20 12.29 7.37 38.76
N TRP A 21 11.92 7.07 37.52
CA TRP A 21 11.07 7.97 36.71
C TRP A 21 9.70 8.21 37.35
N SER A 22 9.09 7.18 37.96
CA SER A 22 7.84 7.35 38.71
C SER A 22 7.98 8.22 39.97
N ARG A 23 9.16 8.26 40.59
CA ARG A 23 9.45 9.19 41.71
C ARG A 23 9.70 10.60 41.18
N THR A 24 10.55 10.74 40.16
CA THR A 24 10.82 12.02 39.48
C THR A 24 9.52 12.69 39.04
N ALA A 25 8.57 11.94 38.46
CA ALA A 25 7.28 12.46 38.05
C ALA A 25 6.41 12.94 39.24
N ARG A 26 6.42 12.21 40.36
CA ARG A 26 5.72 12.59 41.60
C ARG A 26 6.31 13.85 42.24
N ASP A 27 7.63 13.99 42.20
CA ASP A 27 8.34 15.09 42.87
C ASP A 27 8.45 16.35 41.97
N ALA A 28 8.20 16.22 40.66
CA ALA A 28 8.31 17.30 39.67
C ALA A 28 7.60 18.62 40.06
N PRO A 29 6.38 18.62 40.64
CA PRO A 29 5.70 19.86 41.03
C PRO A 29 6.44 20.66 42.11
N LYS A 30 7.29 20.00 42.91
CA LYS A 30 8.04 20.60 44.02
C LYS A 30 9.52 20.77 43.69
N MET A 31 9.94 20.41 42.48
CA MET A 31 11.35 20.36 42.09
C MET A 31 11.87 21.76 41.72
N ARG A 32 13.11 22.07 42.11
CA ARG A 32 13.78 23.32 41.66
C ARG A 32 13.85 23.38 40.14
N HIS A 33 13.61 24.55 39.56
CA HIS A 33 13.52 24.73 38.10
C HIS A 33 14.76 24.24 37.32
N SER A 34 15.97 24.38 37.87
CA SER A 34 17.20 23.88 37.23
C SER A 34 17.23 22.35 37.13
N LEU A 35 16.86 21.66 38.21
CA LEU A 35 16.77 20.21 38.24
C LEU A 35 15.63 19.69 37.37
N LEU A 36 14.47 20.38 37.39
CA LEU A 36 13.33 20.03 36.54
C LEU A 36 13.68 20.12 35.05
N ARG A 37 14.45 21.13 34.63
CA ARG A 37 14.96 21.25 33.25
C ARG A 37 15.87 20.09 32.87
N ALA A 38 16.80 19.71 33.77
CA ALA A 38 17.72 18.61 33.53
C ALA A 38 16.99 17.25 33.43
N GLU A 39 16.06 16.98 34.34
CA GLU A 39 15.25 15.75 34.30
C GLU A 39 14.32 15.72 33.08
N ARG A 40 13.72 16.87 32.68
CA ARG A 40 12.94 16.98 31.43
C ARG A 40 13.77 16.64 30.19
N PHE A 41 15.02 17.13 30.10
CA PHE A 41 15.89 16.83 28.97
C PHE A 41 16.20 15.33 28.88
N ARG A 42 16.56 14.71 30.02
CA ARG A 42 16.82 13.27 30.10
C ARG A 42 15.58 12.44 29.74
N ALA A 43 14.41 12.83 30.23
CA ALA A 43 13.14 12.16 29.92
C ALA A 43 12.83 12.19 28.42
N ARG A 44 13.01 13.35 27.77
CA ARG A 44 12.82 13.50 26.32
C ARG A 44 13.74 12.60 25.51
N LYS A 45 15.01 12.50 25.89
CA LYS A 45 15.97 11.61 25.23
C LYS A 45 15.54 10.15 25.33
N LEU A 46 15.10 9.72 26.52
CA LEU A 46 14.59 8.36 26.72
C LEU A 46 13.31 8.11 25.93
N MET A 47 12.37 9.07 25.95
CA MET A 47 11.11 8.99 25.23
C MET A 47 11.32 8.88 23.71
N TYR A 48 12.32 9.56 23.14
CA TYR A 48 12.69 9.41 21.73
C TYR A 48 13.03 7.96 21.38
N SER A 49 13.98 7.34 22.10
CA SER A 49 14.39 5.95 21.83
C SER A 49 13.28 4.93 22.13
N LEU A 50 12.47 5.17 23.16
CA LEU A 50 11.32 4.32 23.45
C LEU A 50 10.28 4.40 22.32
N ASN A 51 9.96 5.61 21.85
CA ASN A 51 9.04 5.79 20.74
C ASN A 51 9.58 5.18 19.44
N GLU A 52 10.89 5.21 19.20
CA GLU A 52 11.52 4.55 18.05
C GLU A 52 11.31 3.02 18.09
N VAL A 53 11.59 2.38 19.24
CA VAL A 53 11.38 0.93 19.39
C VAL A 53 9.91 0.56 19.30
N VAL A 54 9.02 1.32 19.95
CA VAL A 54 7.57 1.09 19.87
C VAL A 54 7.09 1.22 18.43
N SER A 55 7.53 2.27 17.70
CA SER A 55 7.16 2.45 16.31
C SER A 55 7.61 1.28 15.42
N ILE A 56 8.82 0.77 15.63
CA ILE A 56 9.32 -0.42 14.90
C ILE A 56 8.52 -1.66 15.29
N ALA A 57 8.24 -1.86 16.59
CA ALA A 57 7.52 -3.01 17.09
C ALA A 57 6.08 -3.03 16.59
N ASP A 58 5.37 -1.91 16.68
CA ASP A 58 4.01 -1.75 16.16
C ASP A 58 3.98 -2.06 14.65
N ASN A 59 4.98 -1.60 13.88
CA ASN A 59 5.06 -1.90 12.45
C ASN A 59 5.32 -3.39 12.17
N ARG A 60 6.20 -4.04 12.94
CA ARG A 60 6.59 -5.45 12.72
C ARG A 60 5.57 -6.45 13.27
N LEU A 61 4.88 -6.10 14.34
CA LEU A 61 3.96 -6.98 15.06
C LEU A 61 2.50 -6.73 14.71
N ALA A 62 2.16 -5.58 14.08
CA ALA A 62 0.83 -5.37 13.54
C ALA A 62 0.51 -6.42 12.49
N LEU A 63 -0.66 -7.02 12.62
CA LEU A 63 -1.30 -7.72 11.52
C LEU A 63 -1.87 -6.68 10.53
N PRO A 64 -1.85 -6.98 9.23
CA PRO A 64 -1.27 -8.17 8.59
C PRO A 64 0.27 -8.15 8.51
N MET A 65 0.91 -9.32 8.68
CA MET A 65 2.39 -9.44 8.70
C MET A 65 3.04 -8.99 7.39
N ILE A 66 4.13 -8.22 7.47
CA ILE A 66 4.95 -7.80 6.32
C ILE A 66 5.38 -9.02 5.50
N GLY A 67 5.26 -8.93 4.18
CA GLY A 67 5.59 -10.01 3.25
C GLY A 67 4.54 -11.12 3.15
N SER A 68 3.38 -11.00 3.83
CA SER A 68 2.26 -11.91 3.61
C SER A 68 1.73 -11.77 2.17
N ASN A 69 1.81 -12.87 1.42
CA ASN A 69 1.26 -13.00 0.07
C ASN A 69 -0.10 -13.73 0.07
N ALA A 70 -0.66 -14.02 1.25
CA ALA A 70 -1.91 -14.75 1.36
C ALA A 70 -3.10 -13.80 1.14
N PHE A 71 -3.95 -14.16 0.19
CA PHE A 71 -5.24 -13.54 -0.07
C PHE A 71 -6.18 -14.58 -0.68
N PRO A 72 -7.51 -14.42 -0.57
CA PRO A 72 -8.48 -15.32 -1.19
C PRO A 72 -8.25 -15.44 -2.69
N LYS A 73 -8.28 -16.67 -3.21
CA LYS A 73 -8.14 -16.94 -4.65
C LYS A 73 -9.35 -17.73 -5.11
N PRO A 74 -10.06 -17.28 -6.16
CA PRO A 74 -11.12 -18.08 -6.75
C PRO A 74 -10.64 -19.48 -7.15
N HIS A 75 -11.56 -20.45 -7.16
CA HIS A 75 -11.25 -21.78 -7.68
C HIS A 75 -10.82 -21.71 -9.16
N GLY A 76 -9.78 -22.46 -9.51
CA GLY A 76 -9.21 -22.48 -10.85
C GLY A 76 -8.23 -21.35 -11.15
N THR A 77 -7.87 -20.50 -10.18
CA THR A 77 -6.79 -19.52 -10.34
C THR A 77 -5.45 -20.21 -10.61
N ASP A 78 -4.88 -19.95 -11.79
CA ASP A 78 -3.59 -20.51 -12.23
C ASP A 78 -2.41 -19.54 -12.02
N TRP A 79 -2.69 -18.25 -11.85
CA TRP A 79 -1.74 -17.23 -11.49
C TRP A 79 -2.39 -16.19 -10.57
N SER A 80 -1.62 -15.69 -9.61
CA SER A 80 -2.08 -14.69 -8.65
C SER A 80 -0.92 -13.78 -8.25
N TRP A 81 -1.18 -12.49 -8.08
CA TRP A 81 -0.15 -11.53 -7.75
C TRP A 81 -0.70 -10.37 -6.93
N ARG A 82 0.09 -9.90 -5.97
CA ARG A 82 -0.11 -8.65 -5.24
C ARG A 82 1.15 -7.80 -5.46
N PRO A 83 1.04 -6.53 -5.93
CA PRO A 83 2.22 -5.70 -6.16
C PRO A 83 3.03 -5.48 -4.87
N SER A 84 4.34 -5.34 -5.00
CA SER A 84 5.30 -5.09 -3.91
C SER A 84 4.93 -3.90 -3.03
N LEU A 85 4.35 -2.84 -3.62
CA LEU A 85 3.88 -1.65 -2.88
C LEU A 85 2.91 -2.00 -1.75
N TRP A 86 2.10 -3.05 -1.88
CA TRP A 86 1.16 -3.49 -0.84
C TRP A 86 1.74 -4.53 0.11
N ARG A 87 2.94 -5.04 -0.15
CA ARG A 87 3.56 -6.16 0.58
C ARG A 87 4.76 -5.77 1.43
N GLU A 88 5.56 -4.83 0.93
CA GLU A 88 6.88 -4.52 1.46
C GLU A 88 7.04 -3.01 1.68
N PRO A 89 7.78 -2.58 2.73
CA PRO A 89 8.03 -1.17 2.96
C PRO A 89 8.88 -0.58 1.82
N LEU A 90 8.46 0.57 1.29
CA LEU A 90 9.26 1.31 0.31
C LEU A 90 10.42 2.05 0.99
N ALA A 91 11.56 2.11 0.30
CA ALA A 91 12.70 2.93 0.74
C ALA A 91 12.34 4.43 0.84
N THR A 92 11.51 4.90 -0.10
CA THR A 92 10.91 6.22 -0.09
C THR A 92 9.39 6.05 0.01
N PRO A 93 8.79 6.21 1.19
CA PRO A 93 7.39 5.86 1.43
C PRO A 93 6.40 6.89 0.88
N GLY A 94 6.86 7.96 0.22
CA GLY A 94 5.94 8.91 -0.39
C GLY A 94 6.64 10.01 -1.17
N LEU A 95 5.84 10.68 -1.98
CA LEU A 95 6.22 11.77 -2.88
C LEU A 95 5.26 12.94 -2.66
N SER A 96 5.79 14.16 -2.76
CA SER A 96 5.02 15.41 -2.69
C SER A 96 5.23 16.22 -3.96
N SER A 97 4.20 16.96 -4.38
CA SER A 97 4.23 17.69 -5.66
C SER A 97 4.63 16.78 -6.81
N VAL A 98 3.96 15.62 -6.88
CA VAL A 98 4.36 14.51 -7.74
C VAL A 98 4.23 14.93 -9.20
N GLU A 99 5.34 14.95 -9.94
CA GLU A 99 5.31 15.23 -11.38
C GLU A 99 4.76 14.03 -12.17
N SER A 100 4.22 14.28 -13.36
CA SER A 100 3.76 13.21 -14.24
C SER A 100 4.92 12.29 -14.61
N LYS A 101 4.67 10.98 -14.67
CA LYS A 101 5.65 9.88 -14.85
C LYS A 101 6.53 9.59 -13.64
N SER A 102 6.23 10.16 -12.47
CA SER A 102 6.92 9.80 -11.24
C SER A 102 6.62 8.35 -10.84
N LYS A 103 7.65 7.62 -10.41
CA LYS A 103 7.53 6.25 -9.91
C LYS A 103 7.48 6.20 -8.39
N LEU A 104 6.62 5.33 -7.87
CA LEU A 104 6.58 4.99 -6.45
C LEU A 104 6.84 3.49 -6.28
N GLY A 105 8.03 3.15 -5.81
CA GLY A 105 8.53 1.78 -5.91
C GLY A 105 8.86 1.39 -7.35
N ASP A 106 8.90 0.08 -7.62
CA ASP A 106 9.35 -0.42 -8.93
C ASP A 106 8.21 -0.60 -9.94
N GLU A 107 6.99 -0.81 -9.44
CA GLU A 107 5.84 -1.30 -10.23
C GLU A 107 4.77 -0.24 -10.50
N VAL A 108 4.76 0.88 -9.77
CA VAL A 108 3.71 1.91 -9.85
C VAL A 108 4.26 3.22 -10.41
N THR A 109 3.62 3.72 -11.46
CA THR A 109 3.93 5.01 -12.08
C THR A 109 2.69 5.89 -12.12
N LEU A 110 2.79 7.13 -11.64
CA LEU A 110 1.70 8.11 -11.71
C LEU A 110 1.75 8.87 -13.04
N PHE A 111 0.61 9.02 -13.69
CA PHE A 111 0.46 9.88 -14.86
C PHE A 111 -0.65 10.89 -14.62
N HIS A 112 -0.38 12.15 -14.94
CA HIS A 112 -1.37 13.20 -15.00
C HIS A 112 -1.01 14.27 -16.04
N ASP A 113 -1.95 15.15 -16.35
CA ASP A 113 -1.81 16.27 -17.29
C ASP A 113 -1.87 17.66 -16.62
N CYS A 114 -1.90 17.73 -15.28
CA CYS A 114 -1.84 19.00 -14.53
C CYS A 114 -0.63 19.86 -14.88
N ALA A 115 -0.84 21.19 -14.95
CA ALA A 115 0.25 22.16 -15.08
C ALA A 115 0.94 22.40 -13.73
N HIS A 116 0.17 22.40 -12.64
CA HIS A 116 0.67 22.47 -11.27
C HIS A 116 0.16 21.27 -10.47
N SER A 117 1.09 20.37 -10.10
CA SER A 117 0.75 19.19 -9.31
C SER A 117 0.74 19.53 -7.81
N GLU A 118 -0.47 19.63 -7.25
CA GLU A 118 -0.69 19.58 -5.81
C GLU A 118 -1.19 18.20 -5.39
N LEU A 119 -0.45 17.18 -5.82
CA LEU A 119 -0.73 15.79 -5.53
C LEU A 119 0.37 15.21 -4.63
N THR A 120 -0.03 14.35 -3.69
CA THR A 120 0.90 13.55 -2.89
C THR A 120 0.55 12.07 -2.99
N LEU A 121 1.57 11.23 -3.03
CA LEU A 121 1.43 9.77 -2.92
C LEU A 121 2.16 9.30 -1.69
N ARG A 122 1.55 8.40 -0.92
CA ARG A 122 2.17 7.88 0.29
C ARG A 122 1.77 6.43 0.54
N GLN A 123 2.76 5.57 0.77
CA GLN A 123 2.56 4.27 1.35
C GLN A 123 2.17 4.41 2.83
N LEU A 124 1.05 3.81 3.20
CA LEU A 124 0.56 3.74 4.56
C LEU A 124 0.70 2.32 5.09
N ARG A 125 0.96 2.20 6.39
CA ARG A 125 0.84 0.93 7.09
C ARG A 125 -0.64 0.64 7.32
N ASN A 126 -1.11 -0.52 6.87
CA ASN A 126 -2.41 -1.03 7.26
C ASN A 126 -2.34 -1.62 8.68
N SER A 127 -3.39 -1.36 9.45
CA SER A 127 -3.48 -1.76 10.85
C SER A 127 -4.87 -2.26 11.24
N ARG A 128 -5.79 -2.40 10.28
CA ARG A 128 -7.11 -2.98 10.56
C ARG A 128 -7.00 -4.49 10.52
N GLU A 129 -7.76 -5.15 11.38
CA GLU A 129 -7.78 -6.62 11.45
C GLU A 129 -8.31 -7.26 10.16
N ALA A 130 -9.19 -6.55 9.43
CA ALA A 130 -9.72 -7.00 8.14
C ALA A 130 -8.72 -6.84 6.98
N ASP A 131 -7.66 -6.02 7.12
CA ASP A 131 -6.70 -5.82 6.05
C ASP A 131 -5.81 -7.07 5.93
N LEU A 132 -5.69 -7.61 4.71
CA LEU A 132 -4.74 -8.70 4.41
C LEU A 132 -3.41 -8.20 3.86
N ALA A 133 -3.40 -7.01 3.26
CA ALA A 133 -2.19 -6.33 2.78
C ALA A 133 -1.53 -5.51 3.90
N PRO A 134 -0.22 -5.69 4.16
CA PRO A 134 0.54 -4.90 5.15
C PRO A 134 0.56 -3.39 4.89
N TYR A 135 0.48 -2.98 3.63
CA TYR A 135 0.54 -1.57 3.24
C TYR A 135 -0.59 -1.21 2.29
N GLY A 136 -0.97 0.06 2.28
CA GLY A 136 -1.87 0.65 1.29
C GLY A 136 -1.25 1.87 0.63
N LEU A 137 -1.82 2.31 -0.49
CA LEU A 137 -1.44 3.53 -1.19
C LEU A 137 -2.46 4.63 -0.93
N ARG A 138 -2.02 5.73 -0.32
CA ARG A 138 -2.79 6.95 -0.19
C ARG A 138 -2.39 7.94 -1.27
N MET A 139 -3.40 8.54 -1.88
CA MET A 139 -3.28 9.66 -2.80
C MET A 139 -4.11 10.82 -2.27
N ASP A 140 -3.47 11.96 -2.03
CA ASP A 140 -4.14 13.20 -1.70
C ASP A 140 -4.01 14.14 -2.90
N VAL A 141 -5.15 14.65 -3.37
CA VAL A 141 -5.23 15.57 -4.50
C VAL A 141 -5.90 16.86 -4.01
N PHE A 142 -5.13 17.95 -3.93
CA PHE A 142 -5.65 19.24 -3.49
C PHE A 142 -6.23 20.01 -4.68
N SER A 143 -5.40 20.76 -5.39
CA SER A 143 -5.77 21.31 -6.69
C SER A 143 -5.46 20.32 -7.82
N PHE A 144 -6.39 20.22 -8.77
CA PHE A 144 -6.25 19.41 -9.98
C PHE A 144 -6.82 20.20 -11.15
N ASP A 145 -5.94 20.73 -11.99
CA ASP A 145 -6.27 21.50 -13.20
C ASP A 145 -6.17 20.65 -14.48
N GLY A 146 -5.93 19.35 -14.31
CA GLY A 146 -5.86 18.37 -15.39
C GLY A 146 -7.22 17.76 -15.74
N SER A 147 -7.24 16.96 -16.79
CA SER A 147 -8.37 16.13 -17.20
C SER A 147 -8.15 14.64 -16.90
N PHE A 148 -6.92 14.25 -16.58
CA PHE A 148 -6.51 12.85 -16.51
C PHE A 148 -5.59 12.59 -15.32
N LEU A 149 -5.96 11.63 -14.48
CA LEU A 149 -5.11 11.09 -13.43
C LEU A 149 -5.16 9.56 -13.47
N SER A 150 -4.00 8.93 -13.55
CA SER A 150 -3.91 7.47 -13.56
C SER A 150 -2.72 6.94 -12.76
N LEU A 151 -2.95 5.85 -12.06
CA LEU A 151 -1.90 4.99 -11.51
C LEU A 151 -1.71 3.79 -12.43
N VAL A 152 -0.52 3.69 -13.02
CA VAL A 152 -0.14 2.61 -13.93
C VAL A 152 0.63 1.55 -13.15
N LEU A 153 0.15 0.31 -13.21
CA LEU A 153 0.79 -0.86 -12.63
C LEU A 153 1.27 -1.82 -13.73
N ASP A 154 2.57 -2.00 -13.85
CA ASP A 154 3.13 -3.00 -14.75
C ASP A 154 2.88 -4.41 -14.19
N LEU A 155 2.19 -5.27 -14.95
CA LEU A 155 1.99 -6.66 -14.55
C LEU A 155 3.29 -7.45 -14.79
N PRO A 156 3.64 -8.39 -13.90
CA PRO A 156 4.84 -9.19 -14.07
C PRO A 156 4.66 -10.17 -15.24
N PHE A 157 5.77 -10.72 -15.75
CA PHE A 157 5.76 -11.57 -16.94
C PHE A 157 4.83 -12.78 -16.80
N GLU A 158 4.73 -13.34 -15.60
CA GLU A 158 3.87 -14.49 -15.28
C GLU A 158 2.39 -14.21 -15.53
N ALA A 159 1.95 -12.94 -15.53
CA ALA A 159 0.58 -12.56 -15.89
C ALA A 159 0.27 -12.91 -17.35
N VAL A 160 1.25 -12.74 -18.23
CA VAL A 160 1.13 -12.93 -19.68
C VAL A 160 1.67 -14.26 -20.19
N ASP A 161 2.45 -14.98 -19.38
CA ASP A 161 2.97 -16.30 -19.76
C ASP A 161 1.83 -17.27 -20.05
N ARG A 162 1.76 -17.77 -21.30
CA ARG A 162 0.70 -18.66 -21.80
C ARG A 162 -0.72 -18.07 -21.71
N LEU A 163 -0.84 -16.75 -21.67
CA LEU A 163 -2.13 -16.08 -21.72
C LEU A 163 -2.83 -16.35 -23.04
N THR A 164 -4.11 -16.69 -22.98
CA THR A 164 -4.99 -16.94 -24.14
C THR A 164 -6.30 -16.21 -23.97
N ARG A 165 -7.09 -16.09 -25.04
CA ARG A 165 -8.43 -15.49 -24.98
C ARG A 165 -9.42 -16.28 -24.12
N ARG A 166 -9.09 -17.51 -23.71
CA ARG A 166 -9.92 -18.27 -22.76
C ARG A 166 -9.70 -17.85 -21.32
N HIS A 167 -8.81 -16.90 -21.01
CA HIS A 167 -8.57 -16.48 -19.64
C HIS A 167 -9.45 -15.29 -19.23
N LEU A 168 -9.73 -15.25 -17.94
CA LEU A 168 -10.24 -14.09 -17.23
C LEU A 168 -9.09 -13.51 -16.41
N ILE A 169 -8.91 -12.20 -16.44
CA ILE A 169 -8.06 -11.48 -15.50
C ILE A 169 -8.96 -10.80 -14.50
N ARG A 170 -8.82 -11.15 -13.23
CA ARG A 170 -9.55 -10.57 -12.10
C ARG A 170 -8.65 -9.57 -11.39
N MET A 171 -9.23 -8.43 -11.01
CA MET A 171 -8.62 -7.46 -10.13
C MET A 171 -9.56 -7.24 -8.93
N ASP A 172 -9.03 -7.43 -7.73
CA ASP A 172 -9.71 -7.15 -6.47
C ASP A 172 -9.00 -5.99 -5.78
N THR A 173 -9.77 -5.05 -5.23
CA THR A 173 -9.21 -3.88 -4.54
C THR A 173 -10.04 -3.55 -3.29
N ILE A 174 -9.39 -2.96 -2.30
CA ILE A 174 -10.08 -2.32 -1.16
C ILE A 174 -9.78 -0.83 -1.25
N VAL A 175 -10.83 -0.02 -1.36
CA VAL A 175 -10.69 1.42 -1.59
C VAL A 175 -11.49 2.22 -0.58
N GLU A 176 -10.85 3.24 -0.01
CA GLU A 176 -11.49 4.24 0.82
C GLU A 176 -11.39 5.59 0.13
N MET A 177 -12.48 6.35 0.15
CA MET A 177 -12.55 7.66 -0.47
C MET A 177 -13.22 8.62 0.49
N GLU A 178 -12.69 9.83 0.59
CA GLU A 178 -13.31 10.89 1.39
C GLU A 178 -14.58 11.43 0.74
N LYS A 179 -14.60 11.46 -0.60
CA LYS A 179 -15.77 11.83 -1.41
C LYS A 179 -15.97 10.79 -2.51
N PRO A 180 -17.21 10.54 -2.95
CA PRO A 180 -17.47 9.68 -4.10
C PRO A 180 -16.76 10.20 -5.35
N LEU A 181 -16.10 9.31 -6.06
CA LEU A 181 -15.51 9.55 -7.38
C LEU A 181 -15.51 8.26 -8.18
N GLU A 182 -15.53 8.39 -9.50
CA GLU A 182 -15.53 7.25 -10.40
C GLU A 182 -14.08 6.80 -10.65
N ILE A 183 -13.85 5.49 -10.54
CA ILE A 183 -12.56 4.87 -10.83
C ILE A 183 -12.77 3.85 -11.93
N PHE A 184 -11.90 3.90 -12.94
CA PHE A 184 -11.89 2.94 -14.04
C PHE A 184 -10.58 2.16 -14.04
N ALA A 185 -10.68 0.84 -14.15
CA ALA A 185 -9.53 -0.02 -14.41
C ALA A 185 -9.46 -0.33 -15.90
N ARG A 186 -8.33 -0.03 -16.54
CA ARG A 186 -8.05 -0.39 -17.92
C ARG A 186 -6.91 -1.41 -17.97
N LEU A 187 -7.23 -2.63 -18.38
CA LEU A 187 -6.24 -3.65 -18.72
C LEU A 187 -5.72 -3.38 -20.13
N ASN A 188 -4.41 -3.20 -20.25
CA ASN A 188 -3.72 -3.08 -21.51
C ASN A 188 -2.86 -4.32 -21.74
N ILE A 189 -2.99 -4.97 -22.90
CA ILE A 189 -2.15 -6.11 -23.28
C ILE A 189 -1.48 -5.77 -24.60
N LYS A 190 -0.15 -5.65 -24.60
CA LYS A 190 0.61 -5.42 -25.82
C LYS A 190 0.86 -6.74 -26.55
N HIS A 191 0.52 -6.79 -27.83
CA HIS A 191 0.78 -7.92 -28.70
C HIS A 191 1.38 -7.49 -30.06
N GLY A 192 2.72 -7.51 -30.17
CA GLY A 192 3.50 -6.87 -31.25
C GLY A 192 3.21 -5.36 -31.40
N PRO A 193 2.78 -4.84 -32.58
CA PRO A 193 2.56 -3.41 -32.75
C PRO A 193 1.22 -2.92 -32.16
N ASN A 194 0.33 -3.85 -31.77
CA ASN A 194 -1.00 -3.53 -31.28
C ASN A 194 -1.06 -3.64 -29.76
N THR A 195 -2.00 -2.91 -29.15
CA THR A 195 -2.35 -3.02 -27.73
C THR A 195 -3.85 -3.20 -27.62
N GLU A 196 -4.26 -4.32 -27.02
CA GLU A 196 -5.64 -4.56 -26.65
C GLU A 196 -5.95 -3.80 -25.35
N GLN A 197 -7.11 -3.13 -25.29
CA GLN A 197 -7.52 -2.34 -24.14
C GLN A 197 -8.92 -2.74 -23.68
N LEU A 198 -9.05 -3.21 -22.45
CA LEU A 198 -10.34 -3.53 -21.83
C LEU A 198 -10.56 -2.60 -20.63
N VAL A 199 -11.69 -1.88 -20.61
CA VAL A 199 -12.03 -0.94 -19.53
C VAL A 199 -13.19 -1.50 -18.69
N ARG A 200 -13.08 -1.36 -17.38
CA ARG A 200 -14.13 -1.68 -16.40
C ARG A 200 -14.20 -0.56 -15.36
N GLU A 201 -15.40 -0.10 -15.07
CA GLU A 201 -15.66 0.75 -13.90
C GLU A 201 -15.58 -0.10 -12.63
N LEU A 202 -14.98 0.42 -11.57
CA LEU A 202 -14.96 -0.26 -10.28
C LEU A 202 -16.35 -0.16 -9.61
N PRO A 203 -16.93 -1.27 -9.13
CA PRO A 203 -18.21 -1.22 -8.42
C PRO A 203 -18.03 -0.73 -6.98
N LEU A 204 -17.78 0.58 -6.81
CA LEU A 204 -17.40 1.20 -5.53
C LEU A 204 -18.52 1.22 -4.47
N HIS A 205 -19.71 0.75 -4.82
CA HIS A 205 -20.87 0.64 -3.93
C HIS A 205 -21.06 -0.78 -3.36
N GLU A 206 -20.26 -1.75 -3.80
CA GLU A 206 -20.27 -3.12 -3.31
C GLU A 206 -19.29 -3.30 -2.14
N GLU A 207 -19.54 -4.29 -1.27
CA GLU A 207 -18.62 -4.64 -0.17
C GLU A 207 -17.28 -5.15 -0.71
N ASP A 208 -17.33 -5.96 -1.78
CA ASP A 208 -16.17 -6.53 -2.45
C ASP A 208 -15.95 -5.82 -3.80
N VAL A 209 -15.02 -4.86 -3.85
CA VAL A 209 -14.73 -4.12 -5.10
C VAL A 209 -13.87 -4.98 -6.02
N MET A 210 -14.51 -5.53 -7.05
CA MET A 210 -13.88 -6.48 -7.97
C MET A 210 -14.30 -6.25 -9.42
N VAL A 211 -13.36 -6.43 -10.34
CA VAL A 211 -13.63 -6.44 -11.78
C VAL A 211 -12.99 -7.65 -12.46
N GLU A 212 -13.67 -8.22 -13.46
CA GLU A 212 -13.11 -9.24 -14.35
C GLU A 212 -13.04 -8.74 -15.80
N PHE A 213 -11.87 -8.93 -16.41
CA PHE A 213 -11.61 -8.71 -17.82
C PHE A 213 -11.72 -10.05 -18.55
N ASP A 214 -12.81 -10.25 -19.30
CA ASP A 214 -12.98 -11.42 -20.17
C ASP A 214 -12.25 -11.21 -21.50
N LEU A 215 -11.23 -12.03 -21.75
CA LEU A 215 -10.42 -11.93 -22.95
C LEU A 215 -11.06 -12.61 -24.17
N ALA A 216 -12.21 -13.30 -24.03
CA ALA A 216 -12.83 -14.07 -25.11
C ALA A 216 -13.18 -13.20 -26.33
N TYR A 217 -13.56 -11.94 -26.08
CA TYR A 217 -13.98 -11.00 -27.11
C TYR A 217 -12.87 -10.04 -27.55
N SER A 218 -11.64 -10.23 -27.07
CA SER A 218 -10.50 -9.41 -27.47
C SER A 218 -9.94 -9.80 -28.84
N GLU A 219 -9.31 -8.84 -29.53
CA GLU A 219 -8.57 -9.06 -30.78
C GLU A 219 -7.12 -9.50 -30.52
N LEU A 220 -6.90 -10.22 -29.42
CA LEU A 220 -5.58 -10.57 -28.93
C LEU A 220 -4.87 -11.57 -29.86
N ASN A 221 -3.66 -11.22 -30.29
CA ASN A 221 -2.76 -12.17 -30.95
C ASN A 221 -1.97 -12.97 -29.90
N GLU A 222 -2.51 -14.12 -29.51
CA GLU A 222 -1.98 -14.98 -28.43
C GLU A 222 -0.51 -15.39 -28.64
N LYS A 223 -0.05 -15.50 -29.89
CA LYS A 223 1.34 -15.89 -30.20
C LYS A 223 2.35 -14.74 -30.04
N ARG A 224 1.88 -13.52 -29.83
CA ARG A 224 2.71 -12.31 -29.85
C ARG A 224 2.50 -11.42 -28.62
N ILE A 225 1.95 -11.96 -27.54
CA ILE A 225 1.80 -11.24 -26.28
C ILE A 225 3.20 -10.93 -25.71
N GLU A 226 3.44 -9.67 -25.36
CA GLU A 226 4.73 -9.21 -24.84
C GLU A 226 4.66 -8.83 -23.36
N ARG A 227 3.69 -7.98 -23.00
CA ARG A 227 3.52 -7.46 -21.64
C ARG A 227 2.11 -6.95 -21.44
N ALA A 228 1.71 -6.79 -20.18
CA ALA A 228 0.44 -6.19 -19.81
C ALA A 228 0.63 -5.22 -18.64
N TRP A 229 -0.27 -4.25 -18.53
CA TRP A 229 -0.31 -3.30 -17.42
C TRP A 229 -1.75 -2.86 -17.15
N ILE A 230 -2.01 -2.37 -15.95
CA ILE A 230 -3.30 -1.86 -15.52
C ILE A 230 -3.18 -0.36 -15.31
N ASP A 231 -4.09 0.41 -15.90
CA ASP A 231 -4.27 1.82 -15.56
C ASP A 231 -5.48 1.93 -14.61
N LEU A 232 -5.27 2.44 -13.39
CA LEU A 232 -6.35 2.88 -12.51
C LEU A 232 -6.56 4.37 -12.74
N ILE A 233 -7.63 4.72 -13.44
CA ILE A 233 -7.98 6.07 -13.87
C ILE A 233 -8.98 6.66 -12.87
N PHE A 234 -8.69 7.86 -12.37
CA PHE A 234 -9.51 8.57 -11.39
C PHE A 234 -10.18 9.77 -12.06
N GLU A 235 -11.51 9.78 -12.11
CA GLU A 235 -12.25 10.90 -12.68
C GLU A 235 -12.51 12.00 -11.64
N ASN A 236 -12.31 13.25 -12.07
CA ASN A 236 -12.52 14.46 -11.27
C ASN A 236 -11.93 14.39 -9.84
N PRO A 237 -10.63 14.04 -9.67
CA PRO A 237 -10.04 13.75 -8.37
C PRO A 237 -9.76 15.01 -7.53
N GLN A 238 -10.09 16.21 -7.99
CA GLN A 238 -9.82 17.47 -7.29
C GLN A 238 -10.37 17.49 -5.85
N MET A 239 -9.59 17.96 -4.88
CA MET A 239 -9.98 18.00 -3.47
C MET A 239 -10.47 16.63 -2.98
N SER A 240 -9.70 15.58 -3.26
CA SER A 240 -10.01 14.20 -2.85
C SER A 240 -8.85 13.56 -2.11
N GLN A 241 -9.20 12.60 -1.27
CA GLN A 241 -8.28 11.62 -0.73
C GLN A 241 -8.80 10.24 -1.09
N VAL A 242 -7.93 9.44 -1.71
CA VAL A 242 -8.19 8.02 -2.04
C VAL A 242 -7.14 7.17 -1.37
N ILE A 243 -7.56 6.07 -0.74
CA ILE A 243 -6.66 5.07 -0.16
C ILE A 243 -6.99 3.71 -0.78
N LEU A 244 -6.07 3.19 -1.59
CA LEU A 244 -6.10 1.80 -2.06
C LEU A 244 -5.42 0.93 -0.99
N ARG A 245 -6.23 0.33 -0.11
CA ARG A 245 -5.78 -0.50 1.01
C ARG A 245 -5.17 -1.82 0.57
N ASP A 246 -5.69 -2.42 -0.48
CA ASP A 246 -5.19 -3.65 -1.09
C ASP A 246 -5.46 -3.61 -2.58
N LEU A 247 -4.62 -4.29 -3.36
CA LEU A 247 -4.78 -4.48 -4.79
C LEU A 247 -4.19 -5.83 -5.17
N THR A 248 -5.02 -6.73 -5.66
CA THR A 248 -4.61 -8.09 -6.04
C THR A 248 -5.14 -8.47 -7.40
N PHE A 249 -4.42 -9.38 -8.04
CA PHE A 249 -4.71 -9.87 -9.37
C PHE A 249 -4.77 -11.39 -9.38
N GLY A 250 -5.67 -11.92 -10.19
CA GLY A 250 -5.80 -13.34 -10.46
C GLY A 250 -6.01 -13.59 -11.94
N ARG A 251 -5.51 -14.71 -12.43
CA ARG A 251 -5.81 -15.24 -13.75
C ARG A 251 -6.38 -16.64 -13.61
N ARG A 252 -7.40 -16.94 -14.38
CA ARG A 252 -7.99 -18.28 -14.48
C ARG A 252 -8.53 -18.53 -15.88
N PRO A 253 -8.58 -19.79 -16.35
CA PRO A 253 -9.36 -20.13 -17.51
C PRO A 253 -10.85 -19.90 -17.24
N ARG A 254 -11.56 -19.48 -18.26
CA ARG A 254 -13.03 -19.42 -18.29
C ARG A 254 -13.57 -20.85 -18.15
N ALA A 255 -14.67 -20.99 -17.41
CA ALA A 255 -15.35 -22.29 -17.32
C ALA A 255 -15.86 -22.70 -18.70
N GLU A 256 -15.49 -23.91 -19.14
CA GLU A 256 -16.08 -24.55 -20.32
C GLU A 256 -17.39 -25.21 -19.87
N PHE A 257 -18.50 -24.84 -20.52
CA PHE A 257 -19.80 -25.50 -20.36
C PHE A 257 -19.90 -26.69 -21.31
#